data_AF-A0A368GV10-F1
#
_entry.id   AF-A0A368GV10-F1
#
_cell.length_a   1.000
_cell.length_b   1.000
_cell.length_c   1.000
_cell.angle_alpha   90.00
_cell.angle_beta   90.00
_cell.angle_gamma   90.00
#
_symmetry.space_group_name_H-M   'P 1'
#
loop_
_entity.id
_entity.type
_entity.pdbx_description
1 polymer ?
#
loop_
_entity_poly.entity_id
_entity_poly.type
_entity_poly.pdbx_seq_one_letter_code
_entity_poly.pdbx_strand_id
1 'polypeptide(L)'
;CTIFQSLRDTTQEIRQCIVSAKKVFTHVKNTSAHQNKGIEKPEIAGAVEMNSVNFAYPSSPTEEVLKNVNLKIKSGETVAFVGASGAGKSTIVSLMQQFYTPSSGSITIDGVPIQDIEHEHYHKKLI
;
A
#
# COMPACT_ATOMS: atom_id res chain seq x y z
N CYS A 1 -13.66 25.66 47.82
CA CYS A 1 -12.89 24.77 48.70
C CYS A 1 -11.91 23.97 47.85
N THR A 2 -10.61 24.13 48.10
CA THR A 2 -9.48 23.63 47.30
C THR A 2 -9.52 22.11 47.07
N ILE A 3 -10.11 21.36 48.00
CA ILE A 3 -10.29 19.90 47.91
C ILE A 3 -11.21 19.51 46.73
N PHE A 4 -12.29 20.24 46.49
CA PHE A 4 -13.20 19.97 45.38
C PHE A 4 -12.60 20.32 44.01
N GLN A 5 -11.67 21.28 43.96
CA GLN A 5 -10.93 21.60 42.74
C GLN A 5 -9.92 20.48 42.41
N SER A 6 -9.11 20.05 43.38
CA SER A 6 -8.15 18.96 43.19
C SER A 6 -8.81 17.63 42.78
N LEU A 7 -9.99 17.31 43.31
CA LEU A 7 -10.77 16.15 42.87
C LEU A 7 -11.27 16.30 41.42
N ARG A 8 -11.67 17.50 41.02
CA ARG A 8 -12.07 17.77 39.64
C ARG A 8 -10.90 17.63 38.68
N ASP A 9 -9.75 18.18 39.04
CA ASP A 9 -8.56 18.17 38.19
C ASP A 9 -8.03 16.75 37.99
N THR A 10 -7.94 15.94 39.05
CA THR A 10 -7.55 14.52 38.97
C THR A 10 -8.53 13.69 38.13
N THR A 11 -9.84 13.92 38.24
CA THR A 11 -10.81 13.22 37.38
C THR A 11 -10.72 13.64 35.92
N GLN A 12 -10.34 14.89 35.63
CA GLN A 12 -10.13 15.38 34.28
C GLN A 12 -8.86 14.79 33.66
N GLU A 13 -7.76 14.72 34.43
CA GLU A 13 -6.52 14.07 34.01
C GLU A 13 -6.72 12.59 33.69
N ILE A 14 -7.38 11.84 34.58
CA ILE A 14 -7.69 10.41 34.35
C ILE A 14 -8.52 10.23 33.07
N ARG A 15 -9.52 11.08 32.84
CA ARG A 15 -10.32 11.03 31.60
C ARG A 15 -9.47 11.27 30.35
N GLN A 16 -8.56 12.24 30.37
CA GLN A 16 -7.66 12.51 29.24
C GLN A 16 -6.70 11.35 28.99
N CYS A 17 -6.16 10.74 30.04
CA CYS A 17 -5.33 9.54 29.92
C CYS A 17 -6.10 8.39 29.24
N ILE A 18 -7.35 8.15 29.63
CA ILE A 18 -8.19 7.08 29.04
C ILE A 18 -8.45 7.36 27.55
N VAL A 19 -8.79 8.59 27.17
CA VAL A 19 -9.01 8.96 25.76
C VAL A 19 -7.74 8.79 24.93
N SER A 20 -6.59 9.22 25.47
CA SER A 20 -5.30 9.12 24.79
C SER A 20 -4.86 7.67 24.62
N ALA A 21 -4.98 6.86 25.67
CA ALA A 21 -4.72 5.42 25.61
C ALA A 21 -5.64 4.73 24.60
N LYS A 22 -6.94 5.07 24.59
CA LYS A 22 -7.89 4.51 23.62
C LYS A 22 -7.48 4.80 22.18
N LYS A 23 -6.99 6.01 21.87
CA LYS A 23 -6.47 6.36 20.53
C LYS A 23 -5.28 5.48 20.13
N VAL A 24 -4.33 5.28 21.04
CA VAL A 24 -3.16 4.41 20.82
C VAL A 24 -3.61 2.97 20.57
N PHE A 25 -4.47 2.43 21.43
CA PHE A 25 -4.98 1.06 21.29
C PHE A 25 -5.82 0.86 20.03
N THR A 26 -6.56 1.88 19.57
CA THR A 26 -7.26 1.82 18.28
C THR A 26 -6.26 1.65 17.12
N HIS A 27 -5.12 2.35 17.15
CA HIS A 27 -4.12 2.22 16.09
C HIS A 27 -3.39 0.87 16.12
N VAL A 28 -3.06 0.36 17.31
CA VAL A 28 -2.42 -0.96 17.48
C VAL A 28 -3.34 -2.11 17.03
N LYS A 29 -4.66 -1.98 17.22
CA LYS A 29 -5.64 -2.98 16.77
C LYS A 29 -5.92 -2.92 15.28
N ASN A 30 -5.65 -1.78 14.64
CA ASN A 30 -5.72 -1.66 13.19
C ASN A 30 -4.44 -2.28 12.60
N THR A 31 -4.36 -3.60 12.61
CA THR A 31 -3.38 -4.32 11.79
C THR A 31 -3.49 -3.83 10.36
N SER A 32 -2.37 -3.46 9.75
CA SER A 32 -2.31 -2.97 8.38
C SER A 32 -3.08 -3.90 7.43
N ALA A 33 -4.01 -3.35 6.66
CA ALA A 33 -4.79 -4.09 5.66
C ALA A 33 -3.92 -4.72 4.56
N HIS A 34 -2.66 -4.29 4.45
CA HIS A 34 -1.60 -4.98 3.72
C HIS A 34 -1.18 -6.26 4.45
N GLN A 35 -2.04 -7.28 4.41
CA GLN A 35 -1.64 -8.64 4.72
C GLN A 35 -1.11 -9.28 3.45
N ASN A 36 0.20 -9.12 3.21
CA ASN A 36 0.88 -9.80 2.13
C ASN A 36 1.05 -11.27 2.51
N LYS A 37 0.16 -12.13 2.00
CA LYS A 37 0.11 -13.57 2.29
C LYS A 37 0.89 -14.41 1.28
N GLY A 38 1.54 -13.78 0.31
CA GLY A 38 2.33 -14.48 -0.67
C GLY A 38 3.37 -15.37 0.01
N ILE A 39 3.45 -16.61 -0.45
CA ILE A 39 4.38 -17.64 0.07
C ILE A 39 5.34 -18.11 -1.01
N GLU A 40 5.12 -17.70 -2.26
CA GLU A 40 5.94 -18.13 -3.38
C GLU A 40 7.29 -17.40 -3.38
N LYS A 41 8.35 -18.13 -3.71
CA LYS A 41 9.71 -17.61 -3.87
C LYS A 41 10.24 -17.97 -5.26
N PRO A 42 9.61 -17.49 -6.33
CA PRO A 42 10.05 -17.79 -7.69
C PRO A 42 11.41 -17.16 -7.96
N GLU A 43 12.12 -17.68 -8.96
CA GLU A 43 13.27 -16.98 -9.52
C GLU A 43 12.76 -15.74 -10.27
N ILE A 44 13.30 -14.57 -9.93
CA ILE A 44 12.91 -13.30 -10.53
C ILE A 44 13.96 -12.91 -11.57
N ALA A 45 13.62 -13.07 -12.84
CA ALA A 45 14.39 -12.60 -13.99
C ALA A 45 14.08 -11.13 -14.34
N GLY A 46 12.85 -10.69 -14.06
CA GLY A 46 12.44 -9.28 -14.17
C GLY A 46 11.54 -8.96 -15.36
N ALA A 47 10.88 -9.95 -15.97
CA ALA A 47 9.80 -9.67 -16.92
C ALA A 47 8.55 -9.22 -16.17
N VAL A 48 7.93 -8.11 -16.55
CA VAL A 48 6.75 -7.55 -15.87
C VAL A 48 5.60 -7.44 -16.86
N GLU A 49 4.40 -7.84 -16.44
CA GLU A 49 3.19 -7.73 -17.26
C GLU A 49 2.02 -7.15 -16.45
N MET A 50 1.39 -6.11 -17.00
CA MET A 50 0.16 -5.51 -16.49
C MET A 50 -0.94 -5.78 -17.50
N ASN A 51 -2.03 -6.41 -17.07
CA ASN A 51 -3.17 -6.76 -17.91
C ASN A 51 -4.43 -6.04 -17.43
N SER A 52 -4.95 -5.14 -18.27
CA SER A 52 -6.16 -4.36 -18.01
C SER A 52 -6.23 -3.72 -16.63
N VAL A 53 -5.12 -3.14 -16.18
CA VAL A 53 -5.01 -2.58 -14.83
C VAL A 53 -5.79 -1.28 -14.71
N ASN A 54 -6.73 -1.24 -13.78
CA ASN A 54 -7.39 -0.02 -13.31
C ASN A 54 -6.98 0.26 -11.87
N PHE A 55 -6.85 1.54 -11.51
CA PHE A 55 -6.47 1.91 -10.15
C PHE A 55 -6.99 3.30 -9.74
N ALA A 56 -7.56 3.37 -8.54
CA ALA A 56 -7.85 4.59 -7.81
C ALA A 56 -7.18 4.52 -6.42
N TYR A 57 -6.67 5.65 -5.93
CA TYR A 57 -6.09 5.70 -4.59
C TYR A 57 -7.17 5.53 -3.52
N PRO A 58 -6.88 4.87 -2.38
CA PRO A 58 -7.85 4.74 -1.28
C PRO A 58 -8.36 6.07 -0.72
N SER A 59 -7.56 7.14 -0.82
CA SER A 59 -7.96 8.49 -0.43
C SER A 59 -9.00 9.13 -1.35
N SER A 60 -9.07 8.67 -2.61
CA SER A 60 -9.93 9.22 -3.67
C SER A 60 -10.49 8.08 -4.53
N PRO A 61 -11.36 7.20 -3.97
CA PRO A 61 -11.75 5.95 -4.62
C PRO A 61 -12.60 6.15 -5.89
N THR A 62 -13.19 7.32 -6.08
CA THR A 62 -13.99 7.67 -7.27
C THR A 62 -13.13 8.18 -8.43
N GLU A 63 -11.88 8.53 -8.18
CA GLU A 63 -10.96 9.09 -9.18
C GLU A 63 -9.96 8.04 -9.65
N GLU A 64 -10.27 7.41 -10.78
CA GLU A 64 -9.36 6.45 -11.41
C GLU A 64 -8.15 7.16 -12.03
N VAL A 65 -6.97 6.87 -11.49
CA VAL A 65 -5.68 7.37 -11.96
C VAL A 65 -5.16 6.55 -13.13
N LEU A 66 -5.38 5.23 -13.11
CA LEU A 66 -5.03 4.33 -14.21
C LEU A 66 -6.31 3.68 -14.75
N LYS A 67 -6.46 3.66 -16.08
CA LYS A 67 -7.63 3.12 -16.78
C LYS A 67 -7.19 2.14 -17.86
N ASN A 68 -7.49 0.87 -17.67
CA ASN A 68 -7.23 -0.25 -18.57
C ASN A 68 -5.79 -0.27 -19.11
N VAL A 69 -4.82 -0.10 -18.22
CA VAL A 69 -3.40 -0.07 -18.57
C VAL A 69 -2.92 -1.47 -18.90
N ASN A 70 -2.34 -1.62 -20.09
CA ASN A 70 -1.68 -2.84 -20.53
C ASN A 70 -0.21 -2.52 -20.82
N LEU A 71 0.70 -3.26 -20.19
CA LEU A 71 2.13 -3.03 -20.29
C LEU A 71 2.86 -4.36 -20.20
N LYS A 72 3.85 -4.56 -21.08
CA LYS A 72 4.71 -5.73 -21.04
C LYS A 72 6.16 -5.26 -21.14
N ILE A 73 6.96 -5.58 -20.12
CA ILE A 73 8.38 -5.28 -20.03
C ILE A 73 9.11 -6.62 -20.03
N LYS A 74 10.09 -6.78 -20.92
CA LYS A 74 10.89 -8.00 -20.97
C LYS A 74 12.02 -7.95 -19.93
N SER A 75 12.47 -9.10 -19.48
CA SER A 75 13.67 -9.22 -18.64
C SER A 75 14.86 -8.51 -19.31
N GLY A 76 15.54 -7.63 -18.56
CA GLY A 76 16.68 -6.85 -19.05
C GLY A 76 16.32 -5.63 -19.90
N GLU A 77 15.03 -5.38 -20.16
CA GLU A 77 14.57 -4.20 -20.89
C GLU A 77 14.56 -2.96 -19.99
N THR A 78 15.02 -1.83 -20.50
CA THR A 78 14.92 -0.54 -19.82
C THR A 78 13.77 0.26 -20.41
N VAL A 79 12.80 0.64 -19.56
CA VAL A 79 11.62 1.39 -19.96
C VAL A 79 11.58 2.73 -19.23
N ALA A 80 11.26 3.80 -19.96
CA ALA A 80 11.08 5.14 -19.40
C ALA A 80 9.60 5.56 -19.49
N PHE A 81 9.02 5.94 -18.35
CA PHE A 81 7.66 6.49 -18.31
C PHE A 81 7.70 8.01 -18.53
N VAL A 82 7.12 8.49 -19.64
CA VAL A 82 7.05 9.91 -19.99
C VAL A 82 5.59 10.38 -20.13
N GLY A 83 5.33 11.64 -19.78
CA GLY A 83 3.99 12.23 -19.86
C GLY A 83 3.80 13.40 -18.90
N ALA A 84 2.67 14.10 -19.03
CA ALA A 84 2.32 15.27 -18.21
C ALA A 84 2.31 14.96 -16.70
N SER A 85 2.48 16.00 -15.87
CA SER A 85 2.29 15.86 -14.42
C SER A 85 0.90 15.31 -14.11
N GLY A 86 0.79 14.38 -13.16
CA GLY A 86 -0.47 13.74 -12.79
C GLY A 86 -0.92 12.58 -13.69
N ALA A 87 -0.23 12.26 -14.79
CA ALA A 87 -0.62 11.18 -15.71
C ALA A 87 -0.49 9.73 -15.16
N GLY A 88 -0.25 9.55 -13.85
CA GLY A 88 -0.18 8.22 -13.23
C GLY A 88 1.17 7.48 -13.33
N LYS A 89 2.23 8.14 -13.80
CA LYS A 89 3.57 7.52 -13.94
C LYS A 89 4.11 6.94 -12.61
N SER A 90 4.14 7.75 -11.55
CA SER A 90 4.56 7.29 -10.22
C SER A 90 3.62 6.24 -9.64
N THR A 91 2.35 6.26 -10.06
CA THR A 91 1.35 5.27 -9.66
C THR A 91 1.68 3.89 -10.24
N ILE A 92 2.09 3.81 -11.51
CA ILE A 92 2.56 2.55 -12.13
C ILE A 92 3.71 1.96 -11.31
N VAL A 93 4.71 2.78 -10.98
CA VAL A 93 5.86 2.37 -10.17
C VAL A 93 5.42 1.91 -8.78
N SER A 94 4.48 2.61 -8.14
CA SER A 94 3.97 2.26 -6.81
C SER A 94 3.22 0.93 -6.81
N LEU A 95 2.50 0.60 -7.89
CA LEU A 95 1.83 -0.68 -8.07
C LEU A 95 2.84 -1.82 -8.31
N MET A 96 3.86 -1.58 -9.12
CA MET A 96 4.94 -2.56 -9.34
C MET A 96 5.72 -2.87 -8.05
N GLN A 97 5.89 -1.86 -7.17
CA GLN A 97 6.51 -2.03 -5.85
C GLN A 97 5.55 -2.56 -4.79
N GLN A 98 4.34 -2.97 -5.17
CA GLN A 98 3.33 -3.52 -4.27
C GLN A 98 2.91 -2.60 -3.10
N PHE A 99 3.14 -1.28 -3.20
CA PHE A 99 2.63 -0.32 -2.21
C PHE A 99 1.11 -0.19 -2.25
N TYR A 100 0.51 -0.49 -3.40
CA TYR A 100 -0.92 -0.56 -3.58
C TYR A 100 -1.29 -1.78 -4.41
N THR A 101 -2.53 -2.21 -4.27
CA THR A 101 -3.13 -3.27 -5.09
C THR A 101 -3.97 -2.61 -6.18
N PRO A 102 -3.91 -3.08 -7.44
CA PRO A 102 -4.78 -2.58 -8.49
C PRO A 102 -6.27 -2.77 -8.11
N SER A 103 -7.12 -1.83 -8.51
CA SER A 103 -8.57 -1.92 -8.29
C SER A 103 -9.20 -3.03 -9.14
N SER A 104 -8.65 -3.28 -10.33
CA SER A 104 -8.94 -4.44 -11.17
C SER A 104 -7.81 -4.70 -12.16
N GLY A 105 -7.85 -5.85 -12.83
CA GLY A 105 -6.75 -6.35 -13.66
C GLY A 105 -5.71 -7.10 -12.85
N SER A 106 -4.56 -7.40 -13.46
CA SER A 106 -3.47 -8.13 -12.79
C SER A 106 -2.10 -7.57 -13.13
N ILE A 107 -1.17 -7.78 -12.20
CA ILE A 107 0.25 -7.47 -12.36
C ILE A 107 1.02 -8.74 -12.03
N THR A 108 1.86 -9.18 -12.95
CA THR A 108 2.70 -10.36 -12.78
C THR A 108 4.17 -10.01 -12.98
N ILE A 109 5.04 -10.74 -12.29
CA ILE A 109 6.48 -10.78 -12.54
C ILE A 109 6.86 -12.21 -12.93
N ASP A 110 7.52 -12.35 -14.07
CA ASP A 110 7.91 -13.64 -14.66
C ASP A 110 6.75 -14.65 -14.74
N GLY A 111 5.53 -14.15 -14.96
CA GLY A 111 4.30 -14.93 -15.06
C GLY A 111 3.59 -15.22 -13.73
N VAL A 112 4.21 -14.89 -12.59
CA VAL A 112 3.64 -15.07 -11.25
C VAL A 112 2.96 -13.78 -10.78
N PRO A 113 1.70 -13.82 -10.30
CA PRO A 113 1.08 -12.64 -9.70
C PRO A 113 1.89 -12.10 -8.53
N ILE A 114 2.17 -10.80 -8.52
CA ILE A 114 3.02 -10.18 -7.49
C ILE A 114 2.43 -10.31 -6.07
N GLN A 115 1.12 -10.59 -5.96
CA GLN A 115 0.40 -10.78 -4.69
C GLN A 115 0.66 -12.16 -4.06
N ASP A 116 1.07 -13.13 -4.87
CA ASP A 116 1.32 -14.52 -4.44
C ASP A 116 2.78 -14.72 -4.00
N ILE A 117 3.66 -13.76 -4.31
CA ILE A 117 5.07 -13.78 -3.96
C ILE A 117 5.26 -13.29 -2.53
N GLU A 118 6.16 -13.95 -1.79
CA GLU A 118 6.57 -13.49 -0.47
C GLU A 118 7.18 -12.09 -0.55
N HIS A 119 6.61 -11.16 0.23
CA HIS A 119 6.97 -9.74 0.18
C HIS A 119 8.46 -9.47 0.44
N GLU A 120 9.07 -10.15 1.40
CA GLU A 120 10.50 -9.97 1.69
C GLU A 120 11.38 -10.42 0.52
N HIS A 121 11.04 -11.56 -0.09
CA HIS A 121 11.74 -12.09 -1.27
C HIS A 121 11.60 -11.14 -2.47
N TYR A 122 10.40 -10.59 -2.70
CA TYR A 122 10.12 -9.67 -3.79
C TYR A 122 10.94 -8.37 -3.67
N HIS A 123 10.91 -7.72 -2.50
CA HIS A 123 11.61 -6.44 -2.30
C HIS A 123 13.14 -6.56 -2.30
N LYS A 124 13.70 -7.70 -1.90
CA LYS A 124 15.15 -7.97 -1.97
C LYS A 124 15.69 -8.04 -3.40
N LYS A 125 14.83 -8.25 -4.38
CA LYS A 125 15.21 -8.36 -5.80
C LYS A 125 14.96 -7.08 -6.59
N LEU A 126 14.09 -6.20 -6.09
CA LEU A 126 13.76 -4.91 -6.71
C LEU A 126 14.70 -3.76 -6.32
N ILE A 127 15.34 -3.85 -5.15
CA ILE A 127 16.23 -2.83 -4.55
C ILE A 127 17.62 -3.43 -4.36
#